data_AF-A0A518LLH5-F1
#
_entry.id   AF-A0A518LLH5-F1
#
_cell.length_a   1.000
_cell.length_b   1.000
_cell.length_c   1.000
_cell.angle_alpha   90.00
_cell.angle_beta   90.00
_cell.angle_gamma   90.00
#
_symmetry.space_group_name_H-M   'P 1'
#
loop_
_entity.id
_entity.type
_entity.pdbx_description
1 polymer ?
#
loop_
_entity_poly.entity_id
_entity_poly.type
_entity_poly.pdbx_seq_one_letter_code
_entity_poly.pdbx_strand_id
1 'polypeptide(L)'
;MLQRQEPEPVASQKGINNALGVMTFVFRAFAVTVEVFLRRPDSFGERYFGLQAAAGFMLILIWPAFWEGHSPGPMLVFLALYWLALLIARLRTKWRVRRGGPQPHTLYNGAPTLQKVWRRSPEQRIKTVIEPLYLVFMALCVAIMSVPLAAYMALAGICAAASSGMSGALQHRRTMDLHDAFVEQRGSAEAFRRMRDGR
;
A
#
# COMPACT_ATOMS: atom_id res chain seq x y z
N MET A 1 -38.97 -33.89 18.61
CA MET A 1 -39.03 -32.67 17.78
C MET A 1 -37.74 -31.88 18.01
N LEU A 2 -36.77 -31.99 17.10
CA LEU A 2 -35.52 -31.24 17.16
C LEU A 2 -35.66 -30.03 16.23
N GLN A 3 -35.95 -28.88 16.82
CA GLN A 3 -35.99 -27.60 16.11
C GLN A 3 -34.54 -27.19 15.82
N ARG A 4 -34.10 -27.41 14.56
CA ARG A 4 -32.82 -26.90 14.07
C ARG A 4 -32.87 -25.37 14.13
N GLN A 5 -32.09 -24.79 15.04
CA GLN A 5 -31.76 -23.37 14.99
C GLN A 5 -31.06 -23.07 13.67
N GLU A 6 -31.64 -22.18 12.88
CA GLU A 6 -31.02 -21.62 11.69
C GLU A 6 -29.86 -20.69 12.09
N PRO A 7 -28.68 -20.79 11.45
CA PRO A 7 -27.58 -19.88 11.70
C PRO A 7 -27.78 -18.59 10.90
N GLU A 8 -28.46 -17.60 11.48
CA GLU A 8 -28.47 -16.22 10.96
C GLU A 8 -27.40 -15.40 11.70
N PRO A 9 -26.20 -15.22 11.12
CA PRO A 9 -25.66 -13.85 11.00
C PRO A 9 -24.74 -13.67 9.78
N VAL A 10 -25.19 -13.96 8.56
CA VAL A 10 -24.36 -13.77 7.34
C VAL A 10 -24.38 -12.31 6.85
N ALA A 11 -25.45 -11.56 7.13
CA ALA A 11 -25.61 -10.17 6.66
C ALA A 11 -24.62 -9.17 7.30
N SER A 12 -24.28 -9.35 8.57
CA SER A 12 -23.40 -8.42 9.32
C SER A 12 -21.94 -8.50 8.85
N GLN A 13 -21.43 -9.71 8.56
CA GLN A 13 -20.05 -9.89 8.08
C GLN A 13 -19.81 -9.24 6.72
N LYS A 14 -20.80 -9.29 5.82
CA LYS A 14 -20.71 -8.67 4.49
C LYS A 14 -20.59 -7.15 4.58
N GLY A 15 -21.34 -6.51 5.50
CA GLY A 15 -21.26 -5.06 5.74
C GLY A 15 -19.89 -4.62 6.24
N ILE A 16 -19.33 -5.34 7.22
CA ILE A 16 -18.00 -5.05 7.78
C ILE A 16 -16.92 -5.19 6.69
N ASN A 17 -16.96 -6.26 5.90
CA ASN A 17 -15.99 -6.48 4.82
C ASN A 17 -16.04 -5.38 3.76
N ASN A 18 -17.25 -4.93 3.40
CA ASN A 18 -17.42 -3.81 2.47
C ASN A 18 -16.85 -2.50 3.03
N ALA A 19 -17.14 -2.19 4.30
CA ALA A 19 -16.62 -0.99 4.95
C ALA A 19 -15.08 -0.99 5.03
N LEU A 20 -14.49 -2.13 5.41
CA LEU A 20 -13.02 -2.31 5.41
C LEU A 20 -12.42 -2.18 4.00
N GLY A 21 -13.11 -2.70 2.98
CA GLY A 21 -12.72 -2.55 1.59
C GLY A 21 -12.68 -1.09 1.15
N VAL A 22 -13.74 -0.33 1.44
CA VAL A 22 -13.82 1.11 1.14
C VAL A 22 -12.75 1.90 1.89
N MET A 23 -12.59 1.64 3.20
CA MET A 23 -11.56 2.31 4.01
C MET A 23 -10.15 2.03 3.47
N THR A 24 -9.86 0.77 3.11
CA THR A 24 -8.58 0.39 2.51
C THR A 24 -8.37 1.09 1.17
N PHE A 25 -9.42 1.22 0.36
CA PHE A 25 -9.37 1.95 -0.91
C PHE A 25 -9.06 3.43 -0.70
N VAL A 26 -9.73 4.09 0.24
CA VAL A 26 -9.48 5.51 0.57
C VAL A 26 -8.04 5.70 1.08
N PHE A 27 -7.59 4.88 2.04
CA PHE A 27 -6.22 4.96 2.53
C PHE A 27 -5.20 4.73 1.42
N ARG A 28 -5.47 3.81 0.49
CA ARG A 28 -4.61 3.58 -0.67
C ARG A 28 -4.61 4.76 -1.63
N ALA A 29 -5.76 5.40 -1.87
CA ALA A 29 -5.84 6.58 -2.74
C ALA A 29 -5.00 7.74 -2.19
N PHE A 30 -5.07 8.01 -0.89
CA PHE A 30 -4.19 8.97 -0.22
C PHE A 30 -2.73 8.52 -0.21
N ALA A 31 -2.45 7.26 0.10
CA ALA A 31 -1.07 6.77 0.16
C ALA A 31 -0.34 6.89 -1.20
N VAL A 32 -1.01 6.55 -2.30
CA VAL A 32 -0.40 6.56 -3.63
C VAL A 32 0.08 7.96 -4.04
N THR A 33 -0.55 9.03 -3.56
CA THR A 33 -0.13 10.40 -3.91
C THR A 33 1.21 10.79 -3.33
N VAL A 34 1.58 10.25 -2.16
CA VAL A 34 2.88 10.51 -1.52
C VAL A 34 3.91 9.42 -1.80
N GLU A 35 3.48 8.17 -1.99
CA GLU A 35 4.37 7.03 -2.24
C GLU A 35 5.18 7.17 -3.54
N VAL A 36 4.64 7.85 -4.56
CA VAL A 36 5.37 8.11 -5.82
C VAL A 36 6.62 8.97 -5.61
N PHE A 37 6.65 9.80 -4.56
CA PHE A 37 7.81 10.62 -4.22
C PHE A 37 8.76 9.91 -3.26
N LEU A 38 8.22 9.14 -2.31
CA LEU A 38 9.02 8.46 -1.30
C LEU A 38 9.76 7.24 -1.85
N ARG A 39 9.22 6.60 -2.88
CA ARG A 39 9.70 5.30 -3.36
C ARG A 39 10.37 5.40 -4.71
N ARG A 40 11.23 4.43 -4.98
CA ARG A 40 12.03 4.46 -6.21
C ARG A 40 11.15 4.15 -7.43
N PRO A 41 11.17 4.99 -8.47
CA PRO A 41 10.25 4.86 -9.60
C PRO A 41 10.52 3.63 -10.47
N ASP A 42 11.72 3.04 -10.38
CA ASP A 42 12.13 1.81 -11.08
C ASP A 42 11.68 0.54 -10.37
N SER A 43 11.10 0.63 -9.18
CA SER A 43 10.81 -0.53 -8.33
C SER A 43 9.33 -0.94 -8.30
N PHE A 44 8.40 -0.07 -8.72
CA PHE A 44 6.97 -0.33 -8.66
C PHE A 44 6.52 -1.57 -9.46
N GLY A 45 5.51 -2.27 -8.96
CA GLY A 45 4.84 -3.35 -9.68
C GLY A 45 3.99 -2.82 -10.84
N GLU A 46 3.80 -3.65 -11.87
CA GLU A 46 3.08 -3.25 -13.10
C GLU A 46 1.61 -2.88 -12.85
N ARG A 47 0.96 -3.54 -11.89
CA ARG A 47 -0.46 -3.32 -11.55
C ARG A 47 -0.66 -2.37 -10.37
N TYR A 48 0.40 -1.71 -9.92
CA TYR A 48 0.34 -0.83 -8.74
C TYR A 48 -0.47 0.44 -9.00
N PHE A 49 -0.23 1.09 -10.14
CA PHE A 49 -0.93 2.32 -10.53
C PHE A 49 -2.27 2.00 -11.20
N GLY A 50 -3.22 1.53 -10.40
CA GLY A 50 -4.60 1.24 -10.81
C GLY A 50 -5.56 2.41 -10.56
N LEU A 51 -6.81 2.06 -10.28
CA LEU A 51 -7.90 3.01 -9.99
C LEU A 51 -7.57 3.95 -8.79
N GLN A 52 -6.73 3.50 -7.86
CA GLN A 52 -6.34 4.30 -6.69
C GLN A 52 -5.55 5.56 -7.07
N ALA A 53 -4.77 5.52 -8.14
CA ALA A 53 -4.04 6.70 -8.61
C ALA A 53 -4.99 7.77 -9.18
N ALA A 54 -6.00 7.33 -9.94
CA ALA A 54 -7.04 8.23 -10.44
C ALA A 54 -7.87 8.81 -9.28
N ALA A 55 -8.19 8.01 -8.27
CA ALA A 55 -8.83 8.49 -7.05
C ALA A 55 -7.94 9.51 -6.31
N GLY A 56 -6.63 9.26 -6.21
CA GLY A 56 -5.65 10.21 -5.64
C GLY A 56 -5.65 11.56 -6.36
N PHE A 57 -5.70 11.55 -7.69
CA PHE A 57 -5.83 12.77 -8.50
C PHE A 57 -7.09 13.57 -8.14
N MET A 58 -8.24 12.89 -8.06
CA MET A 58 -9.52 13.53 -7.68
C MET A 58 -9.49 14.06 -6.24
N LEU A 59 -8.87 13.32 -5.31
CA LEU A 59 -8.71 13.77 -3.93
C LEU A 59 -7.90 15.06 -3.83
N ILE A 60 -6.80 15.20 -4.58
CA ILE A 60 -5.99 16.43 -4.57
C ILE A 60 -6.79 17.62 -5.13
N LEU A 61 -7.65 17.41 -6.14
CA LEU A 61 -8.48 18.48 -6.71
C LEU A 61 -9.61 18.92 -5.79
N ILE A 62 -10.23 17.98 -5.07
CA ILE A 62 -11.37 18.28 -4.18
C ILE A 62 -10.87 18.87 -2.85
N TRP A 63 -9.68 18.51 -2.38
CA TRP A 63 -9.19 18.90 -1.06
C TRP A 63 -9.19 20.42 -0.78
N PRO A 64 -8.77 21.31 -1.71
CA PRO A 64 -8.83 22.75 -1.48
C PRO A 64 -10.23 23.29 -1.17
N ALA A 65 -11.30 22.61 -1.60
CA ALA A 65 -12.67 23.03 -1.33
C ALA A 65 -13.03 22.97 0.16
N PHE A 66 -12.30 22.19 0.98
CA PHE A 66 -12.48 22.14 2.43
C PHE A 66 -11.71 23.24 3.19
N TRP A 67 -10.95 24.08 2.48
CA TRP A 67 -10.08 25.10 3.08
C TRP A 67 -10.39 26.48 2.52
N GLU A 68 -11.49 27.06 2.99
CA GLU A 68 -11.88 28.42 2.62
C GLU A 68 -10.79 29.43 3.01
N GLY A 69 -10.62 30.47 2.18
CA GLY A 69 -9.65 31.55 2.42
C GLY A 69 -8.18 31.23 2.11
N HIS A 70 -7.86 30.03 1.64
CA HIS A 70 -6.49 29.65 1.26
C HIS A 70 -6.30 29.61 -0.25
N SER A 71 -5.09 29.95 -0.73
CA SER A 71 -4.78 29.89 -2.15
C SER A 71 -4.64 28.43 -2.62
N PRO A 72 -5.28 28.03 -3.74
CA PRO A 72 -5.18 26.65 -4.26
C PRO A 72 -3.86 26.37 -4.98
N GLY A 73 -3.03 27.40 -5.22
CA GLY A 73 -1.79 27.32 -6.01
C GLY A 73 -0.85 26.20 -5.57
N PRO A 74 -0.46 26.10 -4.28
CA PRO A 74 0.44 25.04 -3.79
C PRO A 74 -0.11 23.63 -4.05
N MET A 75 -1.42 23.44 -3.97
CA MET A 75 -2.07 22.15 -4.24
C MET A 75 -2.05 21.79 -5.73
N LEU A 76 -2.23 22.77 -6.63
CA LEU A 76 -2.09 22.54 -8.07
C LEU A 76 -0.65 22.21 -8.47
N VAL A 77 0.34 22.86 -7.85
CA VAL A 77 1.76 22.52 -8.03
C VAL A 77 2.02 21.10 -7.55
N PHE A 78 1.52 20.72 -6.38
CA PHE A 78 1.62 19.35 -5.88
C PHE A 78 0.96 18.34 -6.84
N LEU A 79 -0.21 18.67 -7.40
CA LEU A 79 -0.88 17.84 -8.40
C LEU A 79 -0.05 17.64 -9.66
N ALA A 80 0.56 18.72 -10.18
CA ALA A 80 1.43 18.65 -11.36
C ALA A 80 2.67 17.78 -11.09
N LEU A 81 3.31 17.95 -9.94
CA LEU A 81 4.43 17.12 -9.50
C LEU A 81 4.02 15.65 -9.34
N TYR A 82 2.83 15.40 -8.77
CA TYR A 82 2.28 14.06 -8.60
C TYR A 82 2.08 13.37 -9.95
N TRP A 83 1.48 14.08 -10.90
CA TRP A 83 1.22 13.56 -12.24
C TRP A 83 2.53 13.26 -12.99
N LEU A 84 3.52 14.16 -12.90
CA LEU A 84 4.84 13.95 -13.47
C LEU A 84 5.55 12.75 -12.84
N ALA A 85 5.52 12.63 -11.51
CA ALA A 85 6.12 11.50 -10.79
C ALA A 85 5.47 10.17 -11.19
N LEU A 86 4.14 10.15 -11.32
CA LEU A 86 3.40 8.97 -11.77
C LEU A 86 3.74 8.58 -13.21
N LEU A 87 3.87 9.56 -14.11
CA LEU A 87 4.29 9.33 -15.49
C LEU A 87 5.70 8.74 -15.53
N ILE A 88 6.65 9.31 -14.78
CA ILE A 88 8.03 8.81 -14.68
C ILE A 88 8.05 7.37 -14.14
N ALA A 89 7.32 7.10 -13.07
CA ALA A 89 7.22 5.76 -12.49
C ALA A 89 6.66 4.76 -13.52
N ARG A 90 5.58 5.12 -14.22
CA ARG A 90 4.95 4.26 -15.22
C ARG A 90 5.85 3.99 -16.42
N LEU A 91 6.59 4.99 -16.90
CA LEU A 91 7.55 4.83 -17.99
C LEU A 91 8.72 3.94 -17.57
N ARG A 92 9.29 4.16 -16.37
CA ARG A 92 10.40 3.35 -15.84
C ARG A 92 9.99 1.90 -15.60
N THR A 93 8.81 1.64 -15.05
CA THR A 93 8.28 0.28 -14.89
C THR A 93 8.12 -0.41 -16.24
N LYS A 94 7.52 0.26 -17.24
CA LYS A 94 7.39 -0.30 -18.60
C LYS A 94 8.74 -0.60 -19.24
N TRP A 95 9.71 0.30 -19.10
CA TRP A 95 11.05 0.11 -19.64
C TRP A 95 11.78 -1.07 -18.97
N ARG A 96 11.68 -1.21 -17.65
CA ARG A 96 12.25 -2.35 -16.91
C ARG A 96 11.65 -3.67 -17.38
N VAL A 97 10.33 -3.73 -17.51
CA VAL A 97 9.59 -4.93 -17.99
C VAL A 97 10.04 -5.30 -19.40
N ARG A 98 10.13 -4.32 -20.31
CA ARG A 98 10.59 -4.55 -21.70
C ARG A 98 12.03 -5.06 -21.79
N ARG A 99 12.90 -4.69 -20.85
CA ARG A 99 14.29 -5.16 -20.78
C ARG A 99 14.45 -6.53 -20.12
N GLY A 100 13.35 -7.19 -19.74
CA GLY A 100 13.41 -8.46 -19.01
C GLY A 100 13.99 -8.32 -17.59
N GLY A 101 13.92 -7.11 -17.01
CA GLY A 101 14.43 -6.86 -15.67
C GLY A 101 13.63 -7.64 -14.60
N PRO A 102 14.22 -7.86 -13.41
CA PRO A 102 13.56 -8.58 -12.33
C PRO A 102 12.22 -7.91 -11.98
N GLN A 103 11.16 -8.70 -12.00
CA GLN A 103 9.82 -8.23 -11.66
C GLN A 103 9.54 -8.55 -10.19
N PRO A 104 9.45 -7.53 -9.31
CA PRO A 104 8.80 -7.73 -8.03
C PRO A 104 7.32 -8.07 -8.28
N HIS A 105 6.66 -8.63 -7.27
CA HIS A 105 5.25 -9.01 -7.35
C HIS A 105 4.38 -7.88 -7.95
N THR A 106 3.32 -8.26 -8.67
CA THR A 106 2.53 -7.32 -9.51
C THR A 106 1.96 -6.11 -8.77
N LEU A 107 1.68 -6.27 -7.47
CA LEU A 107 1.18 -5.23 -6.56
C LEU A 107 2.26 -4.64 -5.65
N TYR A 108 3.54 -4.81 -5.98
CA TYR A 108 4.62 -4.26 -5.17
C TYR A 108 4.60 -2.76 -5.22
N ASN A 109 4.62 -2.20 -4.02
CA ASN A 109 4.41 -0.80 -3.78
C ASN A 109 5.70 0.03 -3.93
N GLY A 110 6.81 -0.60 -4.33
CA GLY A 110 8.10 0.03 -4.58
C GLY A 110 9.04 -0.02 -3.38
N ALA A 111 10.34 0.04 -3.65
CA ALA A 111 11.40 0.07 -2.65
C ALA A 111 11.52 1.49 -2.05
N PRO A 112 11.77 1.63 -0.74
CA PRO A 112 11.97 2.92 -0.11
C PRO A 112 13.20 3.62 -0.70
N THR A 113 13.10 4.90 -1.03
CA THR A 113 14.28 5.69 -1.40
C THR A 113 15.22 5.82 -0.18
N LEU A 114 14.64 5.98 1.00
CA LEU A 114 15.32 6.08 2.30
C LEU A 114 16.09 4.81 2.71
N GLN A 115 15.82 3.66 2.07
CA GLN A 115 16.59 2.43 2.31
C GLN A 115 18.08 2.59 1.97
N LYS A 116 18.44 3.55 1.12
CA LYS A 116 19.86 3.87 0.84
C LYS A 116 20.59 4.43 2.07
N VAL A 117 19.86 5.17 2.92
CA VAL A 117 20.37 5.81 4.14
C VAL A 117 20.28 4.83 5.32
N TRP A 118 19.12 4.21 5.54
CA TRP A 118 18.90 3.24 6.61
C TRP A 118 19.07 1.78 6.14
N ARG A 119 20.27 1.42 5.68
CA ARG A 119 20.56 0.08 5.12
C ARG A 119 20.34 -1.07 6.10
N ARG A 120 20.49 -0.82 7.41
CA ARG A 120 20.36 -1.83 8.47
C ARG A 120 18.91 -2.04 8.93
N SER A 121 17.99 -1.17 8.54
CA SER A 121 16.59 -1.27 8.97
C SER A 121 15.78 -2.15 8.02
N PRO A 122 14.88 -3.01 8.54
CA PRO A 122 14.02 -3.81 7.68
C PRO A 122 13.09 -2.90 6.88
N GLU A 123 12.92 -3.22 5.60
CA GLU A 123 12.13 -2.44 4.63
C GLU A 123 10.73 -2.10 5.18
N GLN A 124 10.09 -3.07 5.83
CA GLN A 124 8.78 -2.89 6.42
C GLN A 124 8.74 -1.75 7.45
N ARG A 125 9.76 -1.67 8.34
CA ARG A 125 9.86 -0.61 9.35
C ARG A 125 10.11 0.77 8.71
N ILE A 126 10.86 0.80 7.60
CA ILE A 126 11.08 2.05 6.86
C ILE A 126 9.74 2.55 6.31
N LYS A 127 8.94 1.68 5.68
CA LYS A 127 7.65 2.03 5.09
C LYS A 127 6.57 2.39 6.10
N THR A 128 6.54 1.71 7.25
CA THR A 128 5.47 1.90 8.25
C THR A 128 5.76 2.99 9.27
N VAL A 129 7.02 3.34 9.51
CA VAL A 129 7.40 4.29 10.56
C VAL A 129 8.23 5.44 9.99
N ILE A 130 9.35 5.16 9.32
CA ILE A 130 10.31 6.21 8.93
C ILE A 130 9.74 7.11 7.82
N GLU A 131 9.18 6.53 6.76
CA GLU A 131 8.55 7.25 5.64
C GLU A 131 7.41 8.18 6.12
N PRO A 132 6.44 7.70 6.93
CA PRO A 132 5.39 8.55 7.48
C PRO A 132 5.92 9.67 8.38
N LEU A 133 6.88 9.39 9.26
CA LEU A 133 7.48 10.42 10.12
C LEU A 133 8.21 11.49 9.30
N TYR A 134 8.92 11.07 8.26
CA TYR A 134 9.55 12.00 7.32
C TYR A 134 8.51 12.87 6.60
N LEU A 135 7.38 12.29 6.15
CA LEU A 135 6.30 13.07 5.55
C LEU A 135 5.65 14.05 6.52
N VAL A 136 5.42 13.65 7.78
CA VAL A 136 4.88 14.54 8.81
C VAL A 136 5.84 15.70 9.08
N PHE A 137 7.14 15.42 9.16
CA PHE A 137 8.16 16.47 9.29
C PHE A 137 8.15 17.43 8.09
N MET A 138 8.11 16.91 6.86
CA MET A 138 8.00 17.72 5.65
C MET A 138 6.71 18.53 5.61
N ALA A 139 5.59 17.96 6.06
CA ALA A 139 4.31 18.64 6.19
C ALA A 139 4.40 19.82 7.18
N LEU A 140 5.05 19.64 8.32
CA LEU A 140 5.31 20.73 9.28
C LEU A 140 6.11 21.88 8.62
N CYS A 141 7.13 21.57 7.84
CA CYS A 141 7.88 22.61 7.10
C CYS A 141 7.02 23.32 6.06
N VAL A 142 6.19 22.57 5.32
CA VAL A 142 5.28 23.10 4.29
C VAL A 142 4.15 23.93 4.90
N ALA A 143 3.76 23.68 6.16
CA ALA A 143 2.70 24.41 6.84
C ALA A 143 2.96 25.92 6.92
N ILE A 144 4.23 26.34 6.90
CA ILE A 144 4.64 27.75 6.85
C ILE A 144 4.19 28.42 5.54
N MET A 145 4.10 27.67 4.45
CA MET A 145 3.71 28.17 3.13
C MET A 145 2.24 27.90 2.82
N SER A 146 1.73 26.72 3.18
CA SER A 146 0.36 26.29 2.85
C SER A 146 -0.14 25.24 3.84
N VAL A 147 -1.03 25.66 4.74
CA VAL A 147 -1.71 24.77 5.70
C VAL A 147 -2.52 23.65 5.00
N PRO A 148 -3.29 23.90 3.92
CA PRO A 148 -4.06 22.84 3.27
C PRO A 148 -3.19 21.72 2.70
N LEU A 149 -2.07 22.07 2.08
CA LEU A 149 -1.11 21.12 1.53
C LEU A 149 -0.41 20.33 2.64
N ALA A 150 0.00 21.00 3.72
CA ALA A 150 0.59 20.35 4.88
C ALA A 150 -0.37 19.33 5.52
N ALA A 151 -1.63 19.72 5.75
CA ALA A 151 -2.65 18.82 6.30
C ALA A 151 -2.88 17.60 5.40
N TYR A 152 -2.95 17.82 4.08
CA TYR A 152 -3.07 16.74 3.10
C TYR A 152 -1.88 15.79 3.15
N MET A 153 -0.65 16.31 3.14
CA MET A 153 0.57 15.51 3.19
C MET A 153 0.69 14.69 4.48
N ALA A 154 0.33 15.28 5.63
CA ALA A 154 0.33 14.59 6.92
C ALA A 154 -0.68 13.43 6.93
N LEU A 155 -1.91 13.70 6.48
CA LEU A 155 -2.96 12.68 6.37
C LEU A 155 -2.55 11.56 5.40
N ALA A 156 -2.02 11.92 4.23
CA ALA A 156 -1.53 10.95 3.25
C ALA A 156 -0.39 10.08 3.80
N GLY A 157 0.51 10.67 4.60
CA GLY A 157 1.56 9.93 5.31
C GLY A 157 1.02 8.91 6.32
N ILE A 158 0.00 9.28 7.10
CA ILE A 158 -0.67 8.35 8.04
C ILE A 158 -1.38 7.24 7.27
N CYS A 159 -2.11 7.57 6.21
CA CYS A 159 -2.76 6.57 5.36
C CYS A 159 -1.74 5.62 4.70
N ALA A 160 -0.59 6.13 4.28
CA ALA A 160 0.51 5.32 3.75
C ALA A 160 1.09 4.35 4.80
N ALA A 161 1.23 4.80 6.05
CA ALA A 161 1.64 3.97 7.18
C ALA A 161 0.65 2.81 7.40
N ALA A 162 -0.64 3.14 7.54
CA ALA A 162 -1.71 2.16 7.76
C ALA A 162 -1.80 1.14 6.62
N SER A 163 -1.78 1.64 5.38
CA SER A 163 -1.80 0.83 4.16
C SER A 163 -0.60 -0.13 4.04
N SER A 164 0.60 0.35 4.36
CA SER A 164 1.82 -0.48 4.38
C SER A 164 1.80 -1.50 5.52
N GLY A 165 1.25 -1.13 6.67
CA GLY A 165 1.03 -2.01 7.82
C GLY A 165 0.08 -3.16 7.48
N MET A 166 -1.09 -2.85 6.92
CA MET A 166 -2.06 -3.86 6.47
C MET A 166 -1.46 -4.81 5.43
N SER A 167 -0.70 -4.27 4.48
CA SER A 167 -0.08 -5.08 3.43
C SER A 167 0.99 -6.00 3.98
N GLY A 168 1.81 -5.52 4.92
CA GLY A 168 2.79 -6.34 5.61
C GLY A 168 2.14 -7.43 6.46
N ALA A 169 1.05 -7.12 7.17
CA ALA A 169 0.30 -8.10 7.95
C ALA A 169 -0.30 -9.20 7.05
N LEU A 170 -0.87 -8.83 5.89
CA LEU A 170 -1.40 -9.80 4.92
C LEU A 170 -0.30 -10.66 4.31
N GLN A 171 0.85 -10.07 3.97
CA GLN A 171 1.98 -10.82 3.43
C GLN A 171 2.54 -11.79 4.48
N HIS A 172 2.65 -11.35 5.73
CA HIS A 172 3.09 -12.20 6.83
C HIS A 172 2.15 -13.39 7.04
N ARG A 173 0.83 -13.16 7.06
CA ARG A 173 -0.17 -14.24 7.13
C ARG A 173 -0.01 -15.25 5.98
N ARG A 174 0.07 -14.77 4.74
CA ARG A 174 0.28 -15.64 3.57
C ARG A 174 1.57 -16.47 3.67
N THR A 175 2.64 -15.90 4.20
CA THR A 175 3.90 -16.64 4.40
C THR A 175 3.74 -17.75 5.44
N MET A 176 2.99 -17.50 6.52
CA MET A 176 2.68 -18.53 7.52
C MET A 176 1.79 -19.63 6.93
N ASP A 177 0.73 -19.26 6.19
CA ASP A 177 -0.16 -20.23 5.54
C ASP A 177 0.61 -21.14 4.56
N LEU A 178 1.57 -20.59 3.80
CA LEU A 178 2.43 -21.37 2.91
C LEU A 178 3.40 -22.27 3.67
N HIS A 179 3.88 -21.83 4.83
CA HIS A 179 4.76 -22.64 5.67
C HIS A 179 4.01 -23.85 6.25
N ASP A 180 2.80 -23.64 6.75
CA ASP A 180 1.95 -24.71 7.29
C ASP A 180 1.60 -25.73 6.20
N ALA A 181 1.18 -25.26 5.02
CA ALA A 181 0.93 -26.12 3.86
C ALA A 181 2.16 -26.94 3.45
N PHE A 182 3.36 -26.35 3.52
CA PHE A 182 4.61 -27.05 3.25
C PHE A 182 4.89 -28.16 4.28
N VAL A 183 4.66 -27.90 5.57
CA VAL A 183 4.81 -28.89 6.64
C VAL A 183 3.82 -30.06 6.47
N GLU A 184 2.56 -29.76 6.14
CA GLU A 184 1.53 -30.77 5.89
C GLU A 184 1.86 -31.66 4.68
N GLN A 185 2.34 -31.07 3.58
CA GLN A 185 2.77 -31.81 2.40
C GLN A 185 3.94 -32.74 2.72
N ARG A 186 4.91 -32.27 3.51
CA ARG A 186 6.03 -33.09 3.94
C ARG A 186 5.59 -34.26 4.81
N GLY A 187 4.74 -34.02 5.80
CA GLY A 187 4.19 -35.07 6.66
C GLY A 187 3.42 -36.13 5.86
N SER A 188 2.62 -35.70 4.90
CA SER A 188 1.87 -36.59 3.99
C SER A 188 2.81 -37.46 3.14
N ALA A 189 3.88 -36.86 2.62
CA ALA A 189 4.89 -37.58 1.83
C ALA A 189 5.67 -38.60 2.66
N GLU A 190 6.01 -38.26 3.91
CA GLU A 190 6.69 -39.18 4.83
C GLU A 190 5.79 -40.36 5.23
N ALA A 191 4.51 -40.11 5.51
CA ALA A 191 3.52 -41.15 5.79
C ALA A 191 3.37 -42.12 4.59
N PHE A 192 3.34 -41.58 3.36
CA PHE A 192 3.28 -42.39 2.14
C PHE A 192 4.50 -43.29 1.96
N ARG A 193 5.71 -42.78 2.25
CA ARG A 193 6.95 -43.60 2.20
C ARG A 193 6.91 -44.74 3.22
N ARG A 194 6.46 -44.48 4.45
CA ARG A 194 6.31 -45.52 5.48
C ARG A 194 5.35 -46.64 5.05
N MET A 195 4.23 -46.28 4.41
CA MET A 195 3.28 -47.28 3.90
C MET A 195 3.85 -48.12 2.75
N ARG A 196 4.75 -47.56 1.94
CA ARG A 196 5.42 -48.28 0.84
C ARG A 196 6.48 -49.25 1.35
N ASP A 197 7.28 -48.83 2.32
CA ASP A 197 8.42 -49.60 2.82
C ASP A 197 8.03 -50.64 3.90
N GLY A 198 6.79 -50.59 4.40
CA GLY A 198 6.20 -51.55 5.35
C GLY A 198 5.52 -52.77 4.71
N ARG A 199 5.82 -53.07 3.44
CA ARG A 199 5.48 -54.33 2.74
C ARG A 199 6.77 -55.07 2.42
#